data_AF-A0A960T4B9-F1
#
_entry.id   AF-A0A960T4B9-F1
#
_cell.length_a   1.000
_cell.length_b   1.000
_cell.length_c   1.000
_cell.angle_alpha   90.00
_cell.angle_beta   90.00
_cell.angle_gamma   90.00
#
_symmetry.space_group_name_H-M   'P 1'
#
loop_
_entity.id
_entity.type
_entity.pdbx_description
1 polymer ?
#
loop_
_entity_poly.entity_id
_entity_poly.type
_entity_poly.pdbx_seq_one_letter_code
_entity_poly.pdbx_strand_id
1 'polypeptide(L)'
;GGVDSDCRIIHYAHSLGGTDTNMAKNLLTPEELAKIEVVTFGSASLITEGDFGQVMNYVSRRDGIPMTDPFTYFAFIFGGEVPNVVFVGDYQGIPLVDHFFDSPNYRGVLDQLGASFIEQYGQFI
;
A
#
# COMPACT_ATOMS: atom_id res chain seq x y z
N GLY A 1 2.43 11.00 -17.68
CA GLY A 1 1.83 9.87 -18.40
C GLY A 1 0.39 10.22 -18.65
N GLY A 2 -0.09 10.08 -19.88
CA GLY A 2 -1.51 10.15 -20.22
C GLY A 2 -2.03 8.76 -20.54
N VAL A 3 -3.35 8.61 -20.64
CA VAL A 3 -4.03 7.35 -20.98
C VAL A 3 -3.56 6.73 -22.30
N ASP A 4 -3.04 7.57 -23.22
CA ASP A 4 -2.53 7.18 -24.54
C ASP A 4 -1.15 6.51 -24.50
N SER A 5 -0.51 6.42 -23.34
CA SER A 5 0.76 5.71 -23.16
C SER A 5 0.56 4.35 -22.50
N ASP A 6 1.33 3.35 -22.92
CA ASP A 6 1.43 2.05 -22.22
C ASP A 6 2.20 2.14 -20.89
N CYS A 7 2.50 3.36 -20.44
CA CYS A 7 3.16 3.61 -19.17
C CYS A 7 2.24 3.25 -17.99
N ARG A 8 2.83 2.64 -16.97
CA ARG A 8 2.22 2.45 -15.65
C ARG A 8 2.88 3.38 -14.64
N ILE A 9 2.12 3.81 -13.64
CA ILE A 9 2.61 4.61 -12.51
C ILE A 9 2.60 3.70 -11.29
N ILE A 10 3.75 3.53 -10.64
CA ILE A 10 3.84 2.86 -9.34
C ILE A 10 3.90 3.95 -8.27
N HIS A 11 2.86 4.03 -7.45
CA HIS A 11 2.69 5.06 -6.44
C HIS A 11 2.86 4.47 -5.04
N TYR A 12 4.00 4.78 -4.43
CA TYR A 12 4.30 4.39 -3.05
C TYR A 12 3.82 5.47 -2.09
N ALA A 13 3.06 5.06 -1.07
CA ALA A 13 2.51 5.99 -0.07
C ALA A 13 2.65 5.44 1.35
N HIS A 14 2.90 6.31 2.32
CA HIS A 14 3.02 5.94 3.74
C HIS A 14 2.07 6.75 4.60
N SER A 15 1.50 6.12 5.64
CA SER A 15 0.66 6.79 6.65
C SER A 15 -0.44 7.65 6.00
N LEU A 16 -0.50 8.95 6.30
CA LEU A 16 -1.47 9.89 5.73
C LEU A 16 -1.44 9.95 4.20
N GLY A 17 -0.28 9.71 3.57
CA GLY A 17 -0.16 9.70 2.12
C GLY A 17 -1.07 8.66 1.46
N GLY A 18 -1.36 7.54 2.13
CA GLY A 18 -2.33 6.56 1.61
C GLY A 18 -3.76 7.07 1.64
N THR A 19 -4.14 7.82 2.69
CA THR A 19 -5.43 8.52 2.77
C THR A 19 -5.56 9.58 1.68
N ASP A 20 -4.53 10.41 1.50
CA ASP A 20 -4.51 11.42 0.44
C ASP A 20 -4.64 10.79 -0.94
N THR A 21 -3.97 9.65 -1.16
CA THR A 21 -4.07 8.87 -2.40
C THR A 21 -5.50 8.36 -2.63
N ASN A 22 -6.13 7.80 -1.60
CA ASN A 22 -7.50 7.32 -1.67
C ASN A 22 -8.50 8.45 -1.98
N MET A 23 -8.25 9.66 -1.46
CA MET A 23 -9.07 10.83 -1.77
C MET A 23 -8.83 11.35 -3.19
N ALA A 24 -7.57 11.38 -3.63
CA ALA A 24 -7.16 11.86 -4.95
C ALA A 24 -7.76 11.03 -6.10
N LYS A 25 -8.12 9.76 -5.85
CA LYS A 25 -8.76 8.90 -6.86
C LYS A 25 -10.02 9.53 -7.48
N ASN A 26 -10.76 10.32 -6.69
CA ASN A 26 -11.99 10.97 -7.13
C ASN A 26 -11.76 12.10 -8.16
N LEU A 27 -10.50 12.45 -8.43
CA LEU A 27 -10.10 13.46 -9.40
C LEU A 27 -9.68 12.85 -10.75
N LEU A 28 -9.62 11.52 -10.83
CA LEU A 28 -9.11 10.78 -11.98
C LEU A 28 -10.22 10.00 -12.67
N THR A 29 -10.08 9.77 -13.97
CA THR A 29 -11.01 8.89 -14.69
C THR A 29 -10.71 7.41 -14.39
N PRO A 30 -11.67 6.50 -14.61
CA PRO A 30 -11.41 5.06 -14.45
C PRO A 30 -10.23 4.56 -15.31
N GLU A 31 -10.06 5.11 -16.51
CA GLU A 31 -8.95 4.76 -17.41
C GLU A 31 -7.59 5.21 -16.85
N GLU A 32 -7.55 6.38 -16.21
CA GLU A 32 -6.35 6.88 -15.52
C GLU A 32 -6.05 6.03 -14.28
N LEU A 33 -7.06 5.73 -13.46
CA LEU A 33 -6.92 4.88 -12.27
C LEU A 33 -6.40 3.48 -12.62
N ALA A 34 -6.85 2.91 -13.73
CA ALA A 34 -6.39 1.61 -14.22
C ALA A 34 -4.90 1.56 -14.59
N LYS A 35 -4.24 2.72 -14.76
CA LYS A 35 -2.79 2.81 -15.06
C LYS A 35 -1.93 2.94 -13.80
N ILE A 36 -2.54 3.09 -12.63
CA ILE A 36 -1.85 3.34 -11.37
C ILE A 36 -1.85 2.04 -10.55
N GLU A 37 -0.66 1.63 -10.15
CA GLU A 37 -0.43 0.64 -9.10
C GLU A 37 -0.11 1.38 -7.81
N VAL A 38 -0.86 1.09 -6.74
CA VAL A 38 -0.68 1.73 -5.44
C VAL A 38 -0.11 0.74 -4.44
N VAL A 39 0.98 1.13 -3.79
CA VAL A 39 1.57 0.38 -2.68
C VAL A 39 1.57 1.26 -1.45
N THR A 40 0.85 0.85 -0.40
CA THR A 40 0.79 1.61 0.85
C THR A 40 1.55 0.93 1.97
N PHE A 41 2.11 1.73 2.88
CA PHE A 41 2.80 1.28 4.09
C PHE A 41 2.15 1.94 5.30
N GLY A 42 1.55 1.15 6.19
CA GLY A 42 0.99 1.66 7.46
C GLY A 42 -0.05 2.77 7.27
N SER A 43 -0.79 2.74 6.16
CA SER A 43 -1.76 3.78 5.84
C SER A 43 -2.92 3.78 6.84
N ALA A 44 -3.37 4.98 7.23
CA ALA A 44 -4.56 5.15 8.05
C ALA A 44 -5.85 4.76 7.31
N SER A 45 -5.83 4.80 5.98
CA SER A 45 -6.91 4.31 5.12
C SER A 45 -6.41 3.13 4.28
N LEU A 46 -7.04 1.96 4.44
CA LEU A 46 -6.78 0.82 3.57
C LEU A 46 -7.52 1.02 2.25
N ILE A 47 -6.76 1.10 1.15
CA ILE A 47 -7.34 1.30 -0.18
C ILE A 47 -7.91 -0.04 -0.64
N THR A 48 -9.14 -0.04 -1.14
CA THR A 48 -9.83 -1.25 -1.58
C THR A 48 -9.35 -1.71 -2.95
N GLU A 49 -9.42 -3.03 -3.18
CA GLU A 49 -9.17 -3.59 -4.50
C GLU A 49 -10.18 -3.06 -5.53
N GLY A 50 -9.72 -2.79 -6.76
CA GLY A 50 -10.56 -2.25 -7.83
C GLY A 50 -10.68 -0.73 -7.89
N ASP A 51 -10.19 0.00 -6.87
CA ASP A 51 -10.11 1.47 -6.90
C ASP A 51 -9.04 2.00 -7.87
N PHE A 52 -8.00 1.19 -8.09
CA PHE A 52 -6.87 1.46 -8.98
C PHE A 52 -6.57 0.20 -9.79
N GLY A 53 -5.69 0.29 -10.78
CA GLY A 53 -5.28 -0.86 -11.60
C GLY A 53 -4.70 -2.01 -10.76
N GLN A 54 -3.94 -1.68 -9.72
CA GLN A 54 -3.50 -2.63 -8.70
C GLN A 54 -3.31 -1.90 -7.36
N VAL A 55 -3.62 -2.59 -6.26
CA VAL A 55 -3.45 -2.06 -4.91
C VAL A 55 -2.80 -3.11 -4.03
N MET A 56 -1.83 -2.73 -3.21
CA MET A 56 -1.28 -3.55 -2.15
C MET A 56 -1.07 -2.71 -0.90
N ASN A 57 -1.64 -3.11 0.24
CA ASN A 57 -1.48 -2.44 1.51
C ASN A 57 -0.62 -3.29 2.45
N TYR A 58 0.56 -2.78 2.82
CA TYR A 58 1.42 -3.41 3.81
C TYR A 58 1.17 -2.81 5.19
N VAL A 59 0.82 -3.67 6.14
CA VAL A 59 0.52 -3.27 7.51
C VAL A 59 1.41 -4.04 8.47
N SER A 60 2.24 -3.33 9.24
CA SER A 60 2.95 -4.00 10.33
C SER A 60 1.94 -4.41 11.40
N ARG A 61 2.05 -5.64 11.93
CA ARG A 61 1.19 -6.11 13.01
C ARG A 61 1.31 -5.30 14.30
N ARG A 62 2.39 -4.53 14.46
CA ARG A 62 2.61 -3.61 15.58
C ARG A 62 2.36 -2.15 15.22
N ASP A 63 1.89 -1.86 14.01
CA ASP A 63 1.40 -0.54 13.64
C ASP A 63 -0.10 -0.45 13.94
N GLY A 64 -0.45 0.42 14.89
CA GLY A 64 -1.83 0.67 15.30
C GLY A 64 -2.49 1.83 14.54
N ILE A 65 -1.79 2.54 13.66
CA ILE A 65 -2.39 3.63 12.87
C ILE A 65 -3.52 3.14 11.96
N PRO A 66 -3.42 1.99 11.27
CA PRO A 66 -4.55 1.46 10.50
C PRO A 66 -5.81 1.21 11.34
N MET A 67 -5.71 1.11 12.68
CA MET A 67 -6.88 0.98 13.57
C MET A 67 -7.68 2.27 13.73
N THR A 68 -7.19 3.41 13.24
CA THR A 68 -7.93 4.69 13.30
C THR A 68 -9.12 4.75 12.34
N ASP A 69 -9.18 3.83 11.37
CA ASP A 69 -10.40 3.51 10.61
C ASP A 69 -10.92 2.14 11.07
N PRO A 70 -11.62 2.07 12.21
CA PRO A 70 -11.97 0.80 12.84
C PRO A 70 -12.95 -0.01 11.98
N PHE A 71 -13.81 0.63 11.18
CA PHE A 71 -14.77 -0.08 10.33
C PHE A 71 -14.06 -0.84 9.23
N THR A 72 -13.15 -0.18 8.51
CA THR A 72 -12.34 -0.79 7.47
C THR A 72 -11.38 -1.80 8.10
N TYR A 73 -10.66 -1.44 9.15
CA TYR A 73 -9.74 -2.37 9.82
C TYR A 73 -10.42 -3.66 10.30
N PHE A 74 -11.60 -3.56 10.95
CA PHE A 74 -12.33 -4.73 11.40
C PHE A 74 -13.01 -5.50 10.27
N ALA A 75 -13.50 -4.83 9.22
CA ALA A 75 -13.98 -5.53 8.04
C ALA A 75 -12.86 -6.36 7.39
N PHE A 76 -11.62 -5.87 7.41
CA PHE A 76 -10.47 -6.58 6.85
C PHE A 76 -9.96 -7.71 7.75
N ILE A 77 -9.99 -7.56 9.08
CA ILE A 77 -9.56 -8.62 10.01
C ILE A 77 -10.62 -9.72 10.19
N PHE A 78 -11.90 -9.35 10.23
CA PHE A 78 -12.99 -10.29 10.50
C PHE A 78 -13.73 -10.76 9.24
N GLY A 79 -13.53 -10.10 8.09
CA GLY A 79 -14.16 -10.44 6.82
C GLY A 79 -13.52 -11.61 6.06
N GLY A 80 -12.36 -12.11 6.50
CA GLY A 80 -11.60 -13.16 5.83
C GLY A 80 -10.26 -12.68 5.29
N GLU A 81 -9.57 -13.51 4.49
CA GLU A 81 -8.37 -13.07 3.77
C GLU A 81 -8.75 -11.97 2.79
N VAL A 82 -8.21 -10.76 2.99
CA VAL A 82 -8.38 -9.68 2.02
C VAL A 82 -7.19 -9.67 1.08
N PRO A 83 -7.40 -9.90 -0.23
CA PRO A 83 -6.33 -10.24 -1.17
C PRO A 83 -5.29 -9.14 -1.36
N ASN A 84 -5.63 -7.89 -1.05
CA ASN A 84 -4.76 -6.73 -1.22
C ASN A 84 -4.17 -6.16 0.08
N VAL A 85 -4.16 -6.95 1.17
CA VAL A 85 -3.52 -6.57 2.44
C VAL A 85 -2.54 -7.63 2.90
N VAL A 86 -1.31 -7.20 3.16
CA VAL A 86 -0.24 -8.05 3.67
C VAL A 86 0.19 -7.56 5.05
N PHE A 87 -0.03 -8.41 6.05
CA PHE A 87 0.45 -8.15 7.40
C PHE A 87 1.90 -8.61 7.57
N VAL A 88 2.78 -7.71 7.99
CA VAL A 88 4.22 -7.96 8.14
C VAL A 88 4.68 -7.86 9.59
N GLY A 89 5.74 -8.59 9.92
CA GLY A 89 6.30 -8.68 11.26
C GLY A 89 5.47 -9.49 12.25
N ASP A 90 5.84 -9.39 13.52
CA ASP A 90 5.39 -10.27 14.60
C ASP A 90 4.45 -9.51 15.55
N TYR A 91 3.57 -10.23 16.26
CA TYR A 91 2.72 -9.62 17.29
C TYR A 91 3.47 -9.27 18.59
N GLN A 92 4.73 -9.69 18.74
CA GLN A 92 5.51 -9.47 19.96
C GLN A 92 6.28 -8.14 19.88
N GLY A 93 5.98 -7.20 20.79
CA GLY A 93 6.67 -5.90 20.88
C GLY A 93 5.78 -4.78 21.40
N ILE A 94 6.31 -3.55 21.40
CA ILE A 94 5.55 -2.36 21.84
C ILE A 94 4.66 -1.91 20.66
N PRO A 95 3.34 -1.73 20.88
CA PRO A 95 2.43 -1.18 19.86
C PRO A 95 2.88 0.20 19.38
N LEU A 96 2.57 0.54 18.12
CA LEU A 96 2.86 1.81 17.44
C LEU A 96 4.32 2.11 17.11
N VAL A 97 5.29 1.28 17.55
CA VAL A 97 6.72 1.53 17.30
C VAL A 97 7.10 1.34 15.83
N ASP A 98 6.38 0.47 15.13
CA ASP A 98 6.69 0.15 13.73
C ASP A 98 6.09 1.11 12.71
N HIS A 99 5.37 2.16 13.15
CA HIS A 99 4.68 3.07 12.22
C HIS A 99 5.62 3.90 11.35
N PHE A 100 6.84 4.20 11.81
CA PHE A 100 7.82 4.91 10.99
C PHE A 100 8.11 4.14 9.71
N PHE A 101 8.13 4.82 8.56
CA PHE A 101 8.43 4.18 7.28
C PHE A 101 9.79 3.45 7.27
N ASP A 102 10.76 3.96 8.02
CA ASP A 102 12.09 3.35 8.16
C ASP A 102 12.15 2.24 9.23
N SER A 103 11.01 1.80 9.77
CA SER A 103 10.99 0.67 10.70
C SER A 103 11.48 -0.60 10.01
N PRO A 104 12.11 -1.56 10.75
CA PRO A 104 12.66 -2.77 10.14
C PRO A 104 11.65 -3.56 9.30
N ASN A 105 10.37 -3.55 9.71
CA ASN A 105 9.30 -4.22 8.99
C ASN A 105 9.00 -3.56 7.63
N TYR A 106 8.85 -2.23 7.59
CA TYR A 106 8.59 -1.54 6.33
C TYR A 106 9.83 -1.44 5.44
N ARG A 107 11.02 -1.28 6.03
CA ARG A 107 12.31 -1.37 5.33
C ARG A 107 12.46 -2.71 4.60
N GLY A 108 12.17 -3.82 5.28
CA GLY A 108 12.24 -5.15 4.69
C GLY A 108 11.29 -5.33 3.49
N VAL A 109 10.08 -4.78 3.57
CA VAL A 109 9.14 -4.76 2.43
C VAL A 109 9.69 -3.90 1.28
N LEU A 110 10.19 -2.70 1.58
CA LEU A 110 10.75 -1.79 0.59
C LEU A 110 11.95 -2.43 -0.15
N ASP A 111 12.84 -3.10 0.57
CA ASP A 111 14.00 -3.79 -0.01
C ASP A 111 13.56 -4.92 -0.95
N GLN A 112 12.53 -5.70 -0.58
CA GLN A 112 11.96 -6.73 -1.45
C GLN A 112 11.31 -6.13 -2.71
N LEU A 113 10.53 -5.07 -2.57
CA LEU A 113 9.92 -4.37 -3.70
C LEU A 113 10.99 -3.78 -4.63
N GLY A 114 12.07 -3.23 -4.07
CA GLY A 114 13.20 -2.74 -4.84
C GLY A 114 13.91 -3.85 -5.61
N ALA A 115 14.14 -5.02 -4.99
CA ALA A 115 14.71 -6.18 -5.66
C ALA A 115 13.84 -6.65 -6.83
N SER A 116 12.53 -6.77 -6.62
CA SER A 116 11.55 -7.13 -7.66
C SER A 116 11.52 -6.10 -8.79
N PHE A 117 11.60 -4.81 -8.47
CA PHE A 117 11.66 -3.74 -9.47
C PHE A 117 12.91 -3.88 -10.35
N ILE A 118 14.08 -4.13 -9.77
CA ILE A 118 15.32 -4.34 -10.53
C ILE A 118 15.25 -5.62 -11.37
N GLU A 119 14.69 -6.71 -10.84
CA GLU A 119 14.50 -7.93 -11.62
C GLU A 119 13.61 -7.70 -12.84
N GLN A 120 12.49 -6.98 -12.66
CA GLN A 120 11.50 -6.75 -13.70
C GLN A 120 11.92 -5.69 -14.73
N TYR A 121 12.57 -4.61 -14.30
CA TYR A 121 12.84 -3.44 -15.14
C TYR A 121 14.33 -3.13 -15.33
N GLY A 122 15.22 -3.73 -14.55
CA GLY A 122 16.66 -3.44 -14.54
C GLY A 122 17.45 -4.09 -15.67
N GLN A 123 16.85 -4.97 -16.48
CA GLN A 123 17.54 -5.68 -17.57
C GLN A 123 17.82 -4.84 -18.83
N PHE A 124 17.79 -3.51 -18.75
CA PHE A 124 18.05 -2.61 -19.88
C PHE A 124 19.31 -1.75 -19.69
N ILE A 125 20.42 -2.35 -19.27
CA ILE A 125 21.75 -1.72 -19.34
C ILE A 125 22.77 -2.69 -19.93
#